data_AF-A0A517PB34-F1
#
_entry.id   AF-A0A517PB34-F1
#
_cell.length_a   1.000
_cell.length_b   1.000
_cell.length_c   1.000
_cell.angle_alpha   90.00
_cell.angle_beta   90.00
_cell.angle_gamma   90.00
#
_symmetry.space_group_name_H-M   'P 1'
#
loop_
_entity.id
_entity.type
_entity.pdbx_description
1 polymer ?
#
loop_
_entity_poly.entity_id
_entity_poly.type
_entity_poly.pdbx_seq_one_letter_code
_entity_poly.pdbx_strand_id
1 'polypeptide(L)'
;MRRSPQTASALRGFAMLTAAAVAAAAAPAVAGDQPSAPDATRGALDRTATVITVSEMCGGCVKRIEAKLKPVDGIAKVQCDIEKQTVTVLPESGLKLSPKWLWEAMESIGKTPKRLAGPSGVFTEKPKR
;
A
#
# COMPACT_ATOMS: atom_id res chain seq x y z
N MET A 1 24.33 58.23 -36.89
CA MET A 1 23.48 59.43 -36.67
C MET A 1 22.93 59.36 -35.25
N ARG A 2 23.37 60.26 -34.37
CA ARG A 2 22.75 60.71 -33.11
C ARG A 2 22.61 59.65 -31.97
N ARG A 3 23.37 59.82 -30.88
CA ARG A 3 22.94 60.43 -29.59
C ARG A 3 21.89 59.54 -28.89
N SER A 4 22.11 59.02 -27.69
CA SER A 4 22.52 59.81 -26.53
C SER A 4 23.21 58.98 -25.43
N PRO A 5 24.12 59.62 -24.68
CA PRO A 5 24.53 59.22 -23.34
C PRO A 5 23.50 59.73 -22.32
N GLN A 6 23.34 59.06 -21.17
CA GLN A 6 23.06 59.78 -19.92
C GLN A 6 23.82 59.12 -18.78
N THR A 7 24.81 59.90 -18.36
CA THR A 7 25.52 59.88 -17.09
C THR A 7 24.56 59.98 -15.91
N ALA A 8 24.74 59.14 -14.90
CA ALA A 8 24.37 59.49 -13.53
C ALA A 8 25.45 58.94 -12.60
N SER A 9 26.39 59.82 -12.30
CA SER A 9 27.36 59.71 -11.21
C SER A 9 26.62 59.92 -9.89
N ALA A 10 26.74 58.99 -8.95
CA ALA A 10 26.53 59.29 -7.53
C ALA A 10 27.21 58.24 -6.66
N LEU A 11 28.45 58.59 -6.34
CA LEU A 11 29.31 58.06 -5.29
C LEU A 11 28.60 58.12 -3.92
N ARG A 12 28.79 57.09 -3.06
CA ARG A 12 29.19 57.16 -1.63
C ARG A 12 28.50 56.14 -0.71
N GLY A 13 29.31 55.56 0.17
CA GLY A 13 28.92 54.76 1.35
C GLY A 13 29.11 53.26 1.10
N PHE A 14 30.24 52.62 1.39
CA PHE A 14 30.91 52.51 2.69
C PHE A 14 29.94 52.10 3.80
N ALA A 15 29.77 50.79 3.99
CA ALA A 15 29.77 50.17 5.31
C ALA A 15 29.82 48.65 5.14
N MET A 16 30.92 48.06 5.62
CA MET A 16 30.96 46.68 6.08
C MET A 16 29.68 46.33 6.85
N LEU A 17 29.18 45.11 6.71
CA LEU A 17 28.87 44.26 7.87
C LEU A 17 28.56 42.83 7.40
N THR A 18 29.43 41.91 7.85
CA THR A 18 29.11 40.56 8.36
C THR A 18 28.36 39.55 7.48
N ALA A 19 29.14 38.55 7.02
CA ALA A 19 28.88 37.12 7.07
C ALA A 19 27.42 36.62 7.16
N ALA A 20 26.97 35.95 6.10
CA ALA A 20 26.12 34.78 6.20
C ALA A 20 26.51 33.79 5.09
N ALA A 21 26.95 32.61 5.50
CA ALA A 21 27.27 31.50 4.62
C ALA A 21 26.03 31.09 3.81
N VAL A 22 26.10 31.18 2.48
CA VAL A 22 25.15 30.52 1.59
C VAL A 22 25.76 29.18 1.20
N ALA A 23 25.31 28.12 1.86
CA ALA A 23 25.51 26.75 1.41
C ALA A 23 24.66 26.55 0.15
N ALA A 24 25.34 26.53 -1.01
CA ALA A 24 24.74 26.22 -2.30
C ALA A 24 24.92 24.73 -2.62
N ALA A 25 23.78 24.05 -2.67
CA ALA A 25 23.37 22.98 -3.58
C ALA A 25 24.43 22.08 -4.25
N ALA A 26 24.26 20.76 -4.04
CA ALA A 26 24.22 19.78 -5.12
C ALA A 26 23.66 18.44 -4.62
N ALA A 27 22.46 18.08 -5.09
CA ALA A 27 22.00 16.69 -5.11
C ALA A 27 22.55 16.01 -6.38
N PRO A 28 22.84 14.70 -6.30
CA PRO A 28 22.25 13.84 -7.32
C PRO A 28 21.59 12.59 -6.73
N ALA A 29 20.50 12.22 -7.40
CA ALA A 29 19.78 10.97 -7.25
C ALA A 29 20.67 9.77 -7.62
N VAL A 30 20.63 8.73 -6.78
CA VAL A 30 20.99 7.34 -7.13
C VAL A 30 20.05 6.45 -6.31
N ALA A 31 18.98 6.00 -6.94
CA ALA A 31 18.82 4.67 -7.52
C ALA A 31 18.78 3.55 -6.48
N GLY A 32 17.55 3.14 -6.16
CA GLY A 32 17.16 1.73 -6.07
C GLY A 32 17.82 0.88 -4.98
N ASP A 33 17.25 0.91 -3.79
CA ASP A 33 16.92 -0.32 -3.07
C ASP A 33 15.54 -0.13 -2.42
N GLN A 34 14.52 -0.23 -3.26
CA GLN A 34 13.14 -0.38 -2.81
C GLN A 34 12.92 -1.90 -2.75
N PRO A 35 12.98 -2.54 -1.57
CA PRO A 35 12.46 -3.89 -1.46
C PRO A 35 10.99 -3.82 -1.89
N SER A 36 10.70 -4.52 -2.98
CA SER A 36 9.36 -4.68 -3.52
C SER A 36 8.48 -5.42 -2.50
N ALA A 37 7.95 -4.68 -1.54
CA ALA A 37 6.82 -5.09 -0.73
C ALA A 37 5.66 -4.16 -1.10
N PRO A 38 4.75 -4.57 -1.99
CA PRO A 38 3.59 -3.77 -2.26
C PRO A 38 2.61 -3.94 -1.10
N ASP A 39 2.22 -2.83 -0.48
CA ASP A 39 0.93 -2.68 0.24
C ASP A 39 0.92 -2.98 1.77
N ALA A 40 1.94 -2.55 2.54
CA ALA A 40 1.82 -2.54 4.01
C ALA A 40 1.32 -1.19 4.58
N THR A 41 1.40 -0.10 3.83
CA THR A 41 1.02 1.25 4.31
C THR A 41 -0.48 1.56 4.18
N ARG A 42 -1.29 0.61 3.69
CA ARG A 42 -2.78 0.71 3.71
C ARG A 42 -3.41 -0.02 4.90
N GLY A 43 -2.62 -0.55 5.83
CA GLY A 43 -3.09 -1.42 6.92
C GLY A 43 -3.59 -0.73 8.19
N ALA A 44 -3.68 0.59 8.24
CA ALA A 44 -4.02 1.30 9.48
C ALA A 44 -5.52 1.57 9.71
N LEU A 45 -6.37 1.48 8.68
CA LEU A 45 -7.83 1.69 8.80
C LEU A 45 -8.64 0.39 8.90
N ASP A 46 -8.07 -0.76 8.52
CA ASP A 46 -8.76 -2.06 8.51
C ASP A 46 -8.03 -3.09 9.37
N ARG A 47 -7.96 -2.88 10.69
CA ARG A 47 -7.37 -3.88 11.62
C ARG A 47 -8.11 -5.22 11.65
N THR A 48 -9.23 -5.34 10.95
CA THR A 48 -10.04 -6.55 10.84
C THR A 48 -9.93 -7.24 9.47
N ALA A 49 -9.21 -6.66 8.50
CA ALA A 49 -9.02 -7.30 7.20
C ALA A 49 -8.26 -8.62 7.32
N THR A 50 -8.71 -9.62 6.56
CA THR A 50 -8.06 -10.93 6.47
C THR A 50 -7.51 -11.16 5.07
N VAL A 51 -6.22 -11.41 4.97
CA VAL A 51 -5.50 -11.68 3.72
C VAL A 51 -5.22 -13.17 3.61
N ILE A 52 -5.70 -13.80 2.56
CA ILE A 52 -5.52 -15.21 2.24
C ILE A 52 -4.58 -15.31 1.04
N THR A 53 -3.49 -16.06 1.14
CA THR A 53 -2.57 -16.33 0.04
C THR A 53 -2.83 -17.75 -0.48
N VAL A 54 -2.91 -17.91 -1.80
CA VAL A 54 -3.10 -19.20 -2.48
C VAL A 54 -1.91 -19.50 -3.41
N SER A 55 -1.73 -20.77 -3.79
CA SER A 55 -0.67 -21.17 -4.73
C SER A 55 -0.91 -20.73 -6.17
N GLU A 56 -2.19 -20.67 -6.56
CA GLU A 56 -2.61 -20.43 -7.94
C GLU A 56 -3.94 -19.66 -7.95
N MET A 57 -3.92 -18.54 -8.65
CA MET A 57 -5.06 -17.67 -8.80
C MET A 57 -5.20 -17.31 -10.28
N CYS A 58 -6.40 -17.47 -10.82
CA CYS A 58 -6.74 -17.05 -12.17
C CYS A 58 -8.07 -16.29 -12.16
N GLY A 59 -8.41 -15.62 -13.27
CA GLY A 59 -9.66 -14.84 -13.36
C GLY A 59 -10.92 -15.65 -13.06
N GLY A 60 -10.94 -16.95 -13.41
CA GLY A 60 -12.04 -17.86 -13.06
C GLY A 60 -12.12 -18.19 -11.56
N CYS A 61 -11.01 -18.15 -10.84
CA CYS A 61 -10.97 -18.35 -9.40
C CYS A 61 -11.53 -17.12 -8.68
N VAL A 62 -11.15 -15.91 -9.12
CA VAL A 62 -11.66 -14.64 -8.58
C VAL A 62 -13.19 -14.63 -8.58
N LYS A 63 -13.80 -14.93 -9.73
CA LYS A 63 -15.28 -14.97 -9.84
C LYS A 63 -15.91 -15.94 -8.86
N ARG A 64 -15.33 -17.13 -8.67
CA ARG A 64 -15.83 -18.15 -7.72
C ARG A 64 -15.67 -17.70 -6.27
N ILE A 65 -14.52 -17.11 -5.92
CA ILE A 65 -14.24 -16.57 -4.58
C ILE A 65 -15.22 -15.46 -4.25
N GLU A 66 -15.35 -14.48 -5.16
CA GLU A 66 -16.28 -13.37 -4.98
C GLU A 66 -17.74 -13.85 -4.88
N ALA A 67 -18.16 -14.77 -5.74
CA ALA A 67 -19.52 -15.32 -5.69
C ALA A 67 -19.82 -16.07 -4.38
N LYS A 68 -18.80 -16.67 -3.75
CA LYS A 68 -18.95 -17.39 -2.47
C LYS A 68 -18.87 -16.47 -1.26
N LEU A 69 -18.03 -15.44 -1.30
CA LEU A 69 -17.75 -14.57 -0.15
C LEU A 69 -18.58 -13.28 -0.12
N LYS A 70 -18.89 -12.67 -1.27
CA LYS A 70 -19.72 -11.44 -1.31
C LYS A 70 -21.12 -11.59 -0.69
N PRO A 71 -21.84 -12.71 -0.83
CA PRO A 71 -23.17 -12.85 -0.23
C PRO A 71 -23.15 -13.27 1.25
N VAL A 72 -21.97 -13.37 1.88
CA VAL A 72 -21.88 -13.80 3.28
C VAL A 72 -22.03 -12.61 4.20
N ASP A 73 -22.98 -12.69 5.12
CA ASP A 73 -23.21 -11.69 6.16
C ASP A 73 -21.93 -11.43 6.97
N GLY A 74 -21.61 -10.15 7.19
CA GLY A 74 -20.39 -9.73 7.86
C GLY A 74 -19.19 -9.52 6.94
N ILE A 75 -19.30 -9.71 5.62
CA ILE A 75 -18.28 -9.33 4.63
C ILE A 75 -18.69 -8.03 3.92
N ALA A 76 -17.96 -6.95 4.17
CA ALA A 76 -18.18 -5.67 3.50
C ALA A 76 -17.59 -5.65 2.09
N LYS A 77 -16.39 -6.23 1.91
CA LYS A 77 -15.69 -6.19 0.63
C LYS A 77 -14.73 -7.37 0.47
N VAL A 78 -14.60 -7.84 -0.77
CA VAL A 78 -13.61 -8.84 -1.17
C VAL A 78 -12.75 -8.22 -2.26
N GLN A 79 -11.44 -8.26 -2.08
CA GLN A 79 -10.45 -7.85 -3.09
C GLN A 79 -9.58 -9.04 -3.43
N CYS A 80 -9.36 -9.25 -4.72
CA CYS A 80 -8.63 -10.38 -5.26
C CYS A 80 -7.48 -9.85 -6.10
N ASP A 81 -6.26 -10.28 -5.78
CA ASP A 81 -5.04 -9.90 -6.48
C ASP A 81 -4.45 -11.16 -7.12
N ILE A 82 -4.55 -11.24 -8.44
CA ILE A 82 -4.06 -12.38 -9.23
C ILE A 82 -2.53 -12.40 -9.26
N GLU A 83 -1.89 -11.23 -9.32
CA GLU A 83 -0.44 -11.08 -9.43
C GLU A 83 0.26 -11.53 -8.15
N LYS A 84 -0.27 -11.11 -7.00
CA LYS A 84 0.21 -11.51 -5.66
C LYS A 84 -0.37 -12.84 -5.20
N GLN A 85 -1.36 -13.38 -5.92
CA GLN A 85 -2.09 -14.57 -5.55
C GLN A 85 -2.71 -14.47 -4.14
N THR A 86 -3.24 -13.28 -3.83
CA THR A 86 -3.84 -12.95 -2.53
C THR A 86 -5.30 -12.56 -2.66
N VAL A 87 -6.06 -12.86 -1.62
CA VAL A 87 -7.47 -12.50 -1.45
C VAL A 87 -7.57 -11.73 -0.14
N THR A 88 -7.91 -10.46 -0.20
CA THR A 88 -8.15 -9.62 0.95
C THR A 88 -9.65 -9.53 1.20
N VAL A 89 -10.09 -10.01 2.35
CA VAL A 89 -11.48 -9.99 2.81
C VAL A 89 -11.60 -8.93 3.90
N LEU A 90 -12.43 -7.92 3.64
CA LEU A 90 -12.75 -6.87 4.59
C LEU A 90 -14.11 -7.21 5.22
N PRO A 91 -14.15 -7.44 6.54
CA PRO A 91 -15.41 -7.60 7.23
C PRO A 91 -16.14 -6.27 7.40
N GLU A 92 -17.43 -6.34 7.72
CA GLU A 92 -18.18 -5.18 8.19
C GLU A 92 -17.59 -4.62 9.50
N SER A 93 -17.76 -3.32 9.71
CA SER A 93 -17.14 -2.60 10.82
C SER A 93 -17.54 -3.21 12.17
N GLY A 94 -16.54 -3.60 12.97
CA GLY A 94 -16.77 -4.20 14.29
C GLY A 94 -17.00 -5.71 14.28
N LEU A 95 -17.05 -6.37 13.12
CA LEU A 95 -17.14 -7.82 13.02
C LEU A 95 -15.77 -8.49 12.84
N LYS A 96 -15.65 -9.68 13.43
CA LYS A 96 -14.52 -10.60 13.24
C LYS A 96 -15.00 -11.83 12.50
N LEU A 97 -14.47 -12.06 11.31
CA LEU A 97 -14.71 -13.30 10.58
C LEU A 97 -13.89 -14.43 11.21
N SER A 98 -14.46 -15.63 11.25
CA SER A 98 -13.74 -16.80 11.73
C SER A 98 -12.68 -17.21 10.69
N PRO A 99 -11.38 -17.25 11.06
CA PRO A 99 -10.30 -17.69 10.17
C PRO A 99 -10.54 -19.10 9.63
N LYS A 100 -11.07 -19.99 10.48
CA LYS A 100 -11.42 -21.36 10.10
C LYS A 100 -12.48 -21.37 9.01
N TRP A 101 -13.57 -20.60 9.17
CA TRP A 101 -14.63 -20.54 8.16
C TRP A 101 -14.11 -19.99 6.83
N LEU A 102 -13.26 -18.95 6.83
CA LEU A 102 -12.59 -18.45 5.62
C LEU A 102 -11.80 -19.55 4.92
N TRP A 103 -11.07 -20.36 5.69
CA TRP A 103 -10.28 -21.46 5.16
C TRP A 103 -11.18 -22.54 4.51
N GLU A 104 -12.23 -22.99 5.20
CA GLU A 104 -13.20 -23.96 4.67
C GLU A 104 -13.92 -23.43 3.42
N ALA A 105 -14.26 -22.13 3.39
CA ALA A 105 -14.93 -21.51 2.26
C ALA A 105 -14.07 -21.55 0.99
N MET A 106 -12.75 -21.36 1.15
CA MET A 106 -11.78 -21.50 0.05
C MET A 106 -11.65 -22.98 -0.37
N GLU A 107 -11.57 -23.91 0.58
CA GLU A 107 -11.51 -25.34 0.27
C GLU A 107 -12.77 -25.83 -0.47
N SER A 108 -13.95 -25.33 -0.09
CA SER A 108 -15.22 -25.65 -0.73
C SER A 108 -15.29 -25.26 -2.21
N ILE A 109 -14.51 -24.27 -2.66
CA ILE A 109 -14.42 -23.88 -4.08
C ILE A 109 -13.22 -24.54 -4.80
N GLY A 110 -12.54 -25.47 -4.12
CA GLY A 110 -11.37 -26.20 -4.63
C GLY A 110 -10.07 -25.43 -4.52
N LYS A 111 -9.95 -24.49 -3.56
CA LYS A 111 -8.74 -23.70 -3.36
C LYS A 111 -8.21 -23.89 -1.95
N THR A 112 -7.00 -24.43 -1.86
CA THR A 112 -6.30 -24.58 -0.58
C THR A 112 -5.50 -23.32 -0.30
N PRO A 113 -5.80 -22.56 0.77
CA PRO A 113 -4.95 -21.48 1.23
C PRO A 113 -3.57 -22.01 1.64
N LYS A 114 -2.52 -21.27 1.31
CA LYS A 114 -1.16 -21.48 1.85
C LYS A 114 -0.92 -20.67 3.11
N ARG A 115 -1.58 -19.52 3.21
CA ARG A 115 -1.42 -18.60 4.34
C ARG A 115 -2.70 -17.81 4.51
N LEU A 116 -3.09 -17.57 5.74
CA LEU A 116 -4.22 -16.73 6.11
C LEU A 116 -3.76 -15.82 7.24
N ALA A 117 -3.72 -14.52 7.01
CA ALA A 117 -3.34 -13.51 7.99
C ALA A 117 -4.53 -12.61 8.28
N GLY A 118 -4.98 -12.57 9.53
CA GLY A 118 -6.09 -11.72 9.94
C GLY A 118 -5.93 -11.18 11.36
N PRO A 119 -6.95 -10.52 11.92
CA PRO A 119 -6.92 -9.96 13.28
C PRO A 119 -6.66 -11.01 14.37
N SER A 120 -6.96 -12.28 14.09
CA SER A 120 -6.77 -13.39 15.02
C SER A 120 -5.38 -14.01 14.95
N GLY A 121 -4.51 -13.55 14.04
CA GLY A 121 -3.16 -14.09 13.83
C GLY A 121 -2.89 -14.52 12.40
N VAL A 122 -1.72 -15.14 12.19
CA VAL A 122 -1.29 -15.71 10.91
C VAL A 122 -1.31 -17.23 11.01
N PHE A 123 -1.97 -17.86 10.05
CA PHE A 123 -2.16 -19.31 9.95
C PHE A 123 -1.57 -19.78 8.62
N THR A 124 -0.61 -20.70 8.67
CA THR A 124 -0.03 -21.36 7.47
C THR A 124 -0.66 -22.72 7.20
N GLU A 125 -1.54 -23.16 8.08
CA GLU A 125 -2.28 -24.42 8.02
C GLU A 125 -3.73 -24.16 8.41
N LYS A 126 -4.59 -25.16 8.14
CA LYS A 126 -6.00 -25.11 8.48
C LYS A 126 -6.19 -24.78 9.97
N PRO A 127 -6.81 -23.63 10.31
CA PRO A 127 -6.95 -23.22 11.70
C PRO A 127 -7.82 -24.21 12.48
N LYS A 128 -7.32 -24.70 13.63
CA LYS A 128 -8.08 -25.60 14.51
C LYS A 128 -9.19 -24.89 15.30
N ARG A 129 -9.12 -23.56 15.44
CA ARG A 129 -10.10 -22.73 16.17
C ARG A 129 -10.43 -21.45 15.41
#